data_AF-A0A956S7N9-F1
#
_entry.id   AF-A0A956S7N9-F1
#
_cell.length_a   1.000
_cell.length_b   1.000
_cell.length_c   1.000
_cell.angle_alpha   90.00
_cell.angle_beta   90.00
_cell.angle_gamma   90.00
#
_symmetry.space_group_name_H-M   'P 1'
#
loop_
_entity.id
_entity.type
_entity.pdbx_description
1 polymer ?
#
loop_
_entity_poly.entity_id
_entity_poly.type
_entity_poly.pdbx_seq_one_letter_code
_entity_poly.pdbx_strand_id
1 'polypeptide(L)'
;HHIKKENIGLIEVMGLAVLPARLKEELNTLSELLAAGVKDIDENKELNHHSYWYKHIVENYDNINKENVDKILRDEVGKKFSIVLEHAGVFKRDEEGIKAFNKFINSL
;
A
#
# COMPACT_ATOMS: atom_id res chain seq x y z
N HIS A 1 6.71 -18.01 18.25
CA HIS A 1 6.14 -17.65 16.93
C HIS A 1 5.55 -16.24 17.01
N HIS A 2 6.35 -15.22 16.69
CA HIS A 2 5.96 -13.81 16.74
C HIS A 2 5.80 -13.26 15.32
N ILE A 3 4.70 -13.63 14.66
CA ILE A 3 4.20 -12.87 13.52
C ILE A 3 2.85 -12.33 13.96
N LYS A 4 2.87 -11.14 14.56
CA LYS A 4 1.67 -10.35 14.83
C LYS A 4 1.95 -8.92 14.38
N LYS A 5 1.06 -8.46 13.51
CA LYS A 5 0.47 -7.12 13.56
C LYS A 5 1.39 -5.94 13.23
N GLU A 6 1.66 -5.77 11.96
CA GLU A 6 1.47 -4.44 11.40
C GLU A 6 0.38 -4.54 10.34
N ASN A 7 -0.87 -4.56 10.80
CA ASN A 7 -2.00 -4.18 9.96
C ASN A 7 -1.75 -2.72 9.61
N ILE A 8 -1.13 -2.48 8.46
CA ILE A 8 -1.10 -1.16 7.81
C ILE A 8 -2.56 -0.72 7.77
N GLY A 9 -2.87 0.32 8.57
CA GLY A 9 -4.19 0.47 9.16
C GLY A 9 -5.29 0.31 8.12
N LEU A 10 -6.17 -0.64 8.35
CA LEU A 10 -7.33 -0.89 7.52
C LEU A 10 -8.47 -0.98 8.51
N ILE A 11 -9.26 0.09 8.59
CA ILE A 11 -10.48 0.08 9.38
C ILE A 11 -11.54 -0.55 8.49
N GLU A 12 -11.81 -1.82 8.76
CA GLU A 12 -12.82 -2.61 8.08
C GLU A 12 -14.21 -2.11 8.49
N VAL A 13 -14.84 -1.32 7.63
CA VAL A 13 -16.28 -1.05 7.73
C VAL A 13 -16.91 -1.39 6.39
N MET A 14 -17.64 -2.51 6.35
CA MET A 14 -18.51 -2.93 5.24
C MET A 14 -17.84 -3.05 3.86
N GLY A 15 -16.67 -3.68 3.77
CA GLY A 15 -16.02 -3.97 2.48
C GLY A 15 -15.37 -2.77 1.79
N LEU A 16 -15.30 -1.62 2.48
CA LEU A 16 -14.55 -0.44 2.05
C LEU A 16 -13.20 -0.42 2.79
N ALA A 17 -12.13 -0.53 2.02
CA ALA A 17 -10.79 -0.30 2.51
C ALA A 17 -10.55 1.20 2.70
N VAL A 18 -10.52 1.67 3.95
CA VAL A 18 -10.24 3.07 4.27
C VAL A 18 -8.78 3.23 4.64
N LEU A 19 -8.08 4.11 3.92
CA LEU A 19 -6.71 4.52 4.21
C LEU A 19 -6.70 5.43 5.47
N PRO A 20 -5.98 5.08 6.55
CA PRO A 20 -5.88 5.91 7.75
C PRO A 20 -5.18 7.22 7.44
N ALA A 21 -5.55 8.29 8.15
CA ALA A 21 -4.92 9.59 8.01
C ALA A 21 -3.38 9.53 8.18
N ARG A 22 -2.90 8.75 9.16
CA ARG A 22 -1.46 8.50 9.36
C ARG A 22 -0.77 7.95 8.11
N LEU A 23 -1.39 6.99 7.44
CA LEU A 23 -0.80 6.37 6.26
C LEU A 23 -0.74 7.35 5.08
N LYS A 24 -1.68 8.30 5.00
CA LYS A 24 -1.63 9.37 4.00
C LYS A 24 -0.40 10.26 4.19
N GLU A 25 -0.09 10.64 5.43
CA GLU A 25 1.10 11.43 5.75
C GLU A 25 2.38 10.66 5.43
N GLU A 26 2.45 9.38 5.81
CA GLU A 26 3.58 8.51 5.48
C GLU A 26 3.79 8.38 3.97
N LEU A 27 2.72 8.18 3.18
CA LEU A 27 2.79 8.07 1.72
C LEU A 27 3.28 9.37 1.05
N ASN A 28 2.90 10.53 1.57
CA ASN A 28 3.41 11.80 1.07
C ASN A 28 4.94 11.89 1.25
N THR A 29 5.43 11.56 2.45
CA THR A 29 6.88 11.57 2.72
C THR A 29 7.62 10.54 1.86
N LEU A 30 7.05 9.34 1.67
CA LEU A 30 7.62 8.33 0.78
C LEU A 30 7.67 8.81 -0.68
N SER A 31 6.63 9.53 -1.16
CA SER A 31 6.59 10.12 -2.49
C SER A 31 7.73 11.12 -2.71
N GLU A 32 7.95 12.01 -1.73
CA GLU A 32 9.05 12.97 -1.77
C GLU A 32 10.43 12.31 -1.80
N LEU A 33 10.65 11.29 -0.96
CA LEU A 33 11.93 10.57 -0.87
C LEU A 33 12.22 9.77 -2.15
N LEU A 34 11.21 9.09 -2.69
CA LEU A 34 11.32 8.33 -3.95
C LEU A 34 11.64 9.27 -5.12
N ALA A 35 10.92 10.39 -5.24
CA ALA A 35 11.16 11.37 -6.29
C ALA A 35 12.51 12.10 -6.16
N ALA A 36 13.04 12.19 -4.94
CA ALA A 36 14.39 12.71 -4.68
C ALA A 36 15.51 11.69 -4.96
N GLY A 37 15.17 10.43 -5.28
CA GLY A 37 16.14 9.38 -5.58
C GLY A 37 16.84 8.84 -4.32
N VAL A 38 16.23 8.98 -3.15
CA VAL A 38 16.75 8.41 -1.90
C VAL A 38 16.70 6.87 -2.00
N LYS A 39 17.82 6.20 -1.72
CA LYS A 39 17.95 4.74 -1.91
C LYS A 39 17.37 3.91 -0.77
N ASP A 40 17.41 4.43 0.45
CA ASP A 40 16.94 3.75 1.64
C ASP A 40 16.38 4.74 2.67
N ILE A 41 15.55 4.22 3.56
CA ILE A 41 14.86 4.99 4.61
C ILE A 41 15.03 4.32 5.98
N ASP A 42 16.00 3.41 6.12
CA ASP A 42 16.19 2.56 7.30
C ASP A 42 16.43 3.40 8.56
N GLU A 43 17.05 4.57 8.41
CA GLU A 43 17.33 5.51 9.51
C GLU A 43 16.13 6.40 9.88
N ASN A 44 15.09 6.45 9.04
CA ASN A 44 13.89 7.22 9.32
C ASN A 44 13.00 6.46 10.32
N LYS A 45 13.03 6.88 11.59
CA LYS A 45 12.28 6.22 12.67
C LYS A 45 10.76 6.15 12.44
N GLU A 46 10.19 7.05 11.65
CA GLU A 46 8.76 7.09 11.35
C GLU A 46 8.38 6.28 10.11
N LEU A 47 9.35 5.94 9.25
CA LEU A 47 9.11 5.19 8.01
C LEU A 47 9.86 3.85 7.97
N ASN A 48 10.60 3.50 9.02
CA ASN A 48 11.44 2.31 9.02
C ASN A 48 10.63 1.02 8.81
N HIS A 49 9.36 0.98 9.23
CA HIS A 49 8.44 -0.13 9.00
C HIS A 49 8.10 -0.31 7.51
N HIS A 50 8.25 0.73 6.69
CA HIS A 50 8.09 0.68 5.24
C HIS A 50 9.37 0.36 4.48
N SER A 51 10.55 0.28 5.14
CA SER A 51 11.85 0.19 4.46
C SER A 51 11.97 -0.97 3.47
N TYR A 52 11.46 -2.15 3.85
CA TYR A 52 11.47 -3.31 2.96
C TYR A 52 10.63 -3.08 1.70
N TRP A 53 9.46 -2.47 1.86
CA TRP A 53 8.59 -2.14 0.73
C TRP A 53 9.17 -1.00 -0.11
N TYR A 54 9.76 0.02 0.51
CA TYR A 54 10.43 1.11 -0.18
C TYR A 54 11.57 0.60 -1.07
N LYS A 55 12.45 -0.27 -0.54
CA LYS A 55 13.53 -0.89 -1.32
C LYS A 55 12.98 -1.69 -2.50
N HIS A 56 11.90 -2.45 -2.28
CA HIS A 56 11.22 -3.16 -3.37
C HIS A 56 10.76 -2.20 -4.49
N ILE A 57 10.22 -1.02 -4.17
CA ILE A 57 9.83 -0.04 -5.19
C ILE A 57 11.07 0.48 -5.93
N VAL A 58 12.11 0.89 -5.22
CA VAL A 58 13.35 1.40 -5.81
C VAL A 58 14.00 0.38 -6.75
N GLU A 59 13.93 -0.91 -6.43
CA GLU A 59 14.51 -1.99 -7.24
C GLU A 59 13.65 -2.37 -8.47
N ASN A 60 12.33 -2.19 -8.42
CA ASN A 60 11.42 -2.63 -9.49
C ASN A 60 11.00 -1.53 -10.46
N TYR A 61 11.23 -0.26 -10.13
CA TYR A 61 10.86 0.87 -10.97
C TYR A 61 12.09 1.70 -11.35
N ASP A 62 12.37 1.76 -12.66
CA ASP A 62 13.37 2.65 -13.21
C ASP A 62 12.81 4.08 -13.33
N ASN A 63 13.66 5.09 -13.08
CA ASN A 63 13.34 6.52 -13.28
C ASN A 63 12.13 7.05 -12.49
N ILE A 64 12.07 6.76 -11.18
CA ILE A 64 11.07 7.36 -10.30
C ILE A 64 11.30 8.88 -10.19
N ASN A 65 10.24 9.67 -10.39
CA ASN A 65 10.28 11.12 -10.38
C ASN A 65 8.91 11.71 -10.00
N LYS A 66 8.83 13.04 -9.85
CA LYS A 66 7.61 13.74 -9.41
C LYS A 66 6.39 13.54 -10.31
N GLU A 67 6.58 13.17 -11.57
CA GLU A 67 5.47 12.96 -12.51
C GLU A 67 4.84 11.56 -12.40
N ASN A 68 5.61 10.56 -11.94
CA ASN A 68 5.17 9.16 -11.89
C ASN A 68 5.05 8.58 -10.48
N VAL A 69 5.68 9.18 -9.47
CA VAL A 69 5.80 8.61 -8.12
C VAL A 69 4.44 8.37 -7.46
N ASP A 70 3.49 9.29 -7.59
CA ASP A 70 2.16 9.16 -6.99
C ASP A 70 1.39 8.00 -7.60
N LYS A 71 1.55 7.77 -8.92
CA LYS A 71 0.95 6.63 -9.60
C LYS A 71 1.59 5.32 -9.15
N ILE A 72 2.92 5.26 -9.09
CA ILE A 72 3.67 4.08 -8.62
C ILE A 72 3.22 3.70 -7.20
N LEU A 73 3.19 4.68 -6.29
CA LEU A 73 2.75 4.45 -4.92
C LEU A 73 1.30 3.99 -4.86
N ARG A 74 0.40 4.59 -5.65
CA ARG A 74 -1.00 4.18 -5.72
C ARG A 74 -1.14 2.72 -6.16
N ASP A 75 -0.43 2.32 -7.20
CA ASP A 75 -0.46 0.96 -7.74
C ASP A 75 0.10 -0.06 -6.72
N GLU A 76 1.21 0.27 -6.06
CA GLU A 76 1.84 -0.57 -5.04
C GLU A 76 0.99 -0.72 -3.77
N VAL A 77 0.38 0.39 -3.31
CA VAL A 77 -0.59 0.36 -2.22
C VAL A 77 -1.79 -0.50 -2.62
N GLY A 78 -2.33 -0.35 -3.83
CA GLY A 78 -3.41 -1.18 -4.35
C GLY A 78 -3.09 -2.68 -4.30
N LYS A 79 -1.88 -3.08 -4.69
CA LYS A 79 -1.41 -4.48 -4.61
C LYS A 79 -1.41 -4.99 -3.16
N LYS A 80 -0.85 -4.22 -2.22
CA LYS A 80 -0.83 -4.59 -0.79
C LYS A 80 -2.24 -4.71 -0.22
N PHE A 81 -3.12 -3.78 -0.55
CA PHE A 81 -4.52 -3.80 -0.14
C PHE A 81 -5.25 -5.03 -0.70
N SER A 82 -5.03 -5.40 -1.96
CA SER A 82 -5.62 -6.59 -2.56
C SER A 82 -5.24 -7.87 -1.82
N ILE A 83 -3.96 -8.02 -1.44
CA ILE A 83 -3.48 -9.18 -0.67
C ILE A 83 -4.13 -9.21 0.72
N VAL A 84 -4.25 -8.06 1.38
CA VAL A 84 -4.92 -7.99 2.69
C VAL A 84 -6.39 -8.35 2.57
N LEU A 85 -7.09 -7.89 1.53
CA LEU A 85 -8.49 -8.22 1.31
C LEU A 85 -8.70 -9.71 0.96
N GLU A 86 -7.77 -10.33 0.24
CA GLU A 86 -7.75 -11.77 -0.01
C GLU A 86 -7.59 -12.56 1.29
N HIS A 87 -6.66 -12.16 2.16
CA HIS A 87 -6.40 -12.84 3.42
C HIS A 87 -7.45 -12.56 4.50
N ALA A 88 -8.09 -11.39 4.48
CA ALA A 88 -9.13 -11.00 5.42
C ALA A 88 -10.47 -11.70 5.16
N GLY A 89 -10.59 -12.52 4.10
CA GLY A 89 -11.84 -13.21 3.75
C GLY A 89 -12.98 -12.27 3.32
N VAL A 90 -12.67 -10.99 3.08
CA VAL A 90 -13.61 -9.96 2.63
C VAL A 90 -14.16 -10.31 1.23
N PHE A 91 -13.33 -10.96 0.41
CA PHE A 91 -13.77 -11.57 -0.84
C PHE A 91 -13.74 -13.10 -0.69
N LYS A 92 -14.87 -13.67 -0.28
CA LYS A 92 -15.10 -15.09 -0.47
C LYS A 92 -14.91 -15.41 -1.96
N ARG A 93 -14.36 -16.59 -2.31
CA ARG A 93 -14.25 -17.05 -3.70
C ARG A 93 -15.60 -17.55 -4.26
N ASP A 94 -16.69 -16.94 -3.81
CA ASP A 94 -18.04 -17.11 -4.34
C ASP A 94 -18.36 -15.97 -5.30
N GLU A 95 -19.49 -16.08 -6.03
CA GLU A 95 -19.87 -15.08 -7.03
C GLU A 95 -20.06 -13.67 -6.45
N GLU A 96 -20.46 -13.56 -5.18
CA GLU A 96 -20.65 -12.27 -4.51
C GLU A 96 -19.32 -11.60 -4.16
N GLY A 97 -18.35 -12.36 -3.62
CA GLY A 97 -17.02 -11.83 -3.33
C GLY A 97 -16.27 -11.41 -4.61
N ILE A 98 -16.41 -12.15 -5.71
CA ILE A 98 -15.83 -11.76 -7.00
C ILE A 98 -16.49 -10.48 -7.55
N LYS A 99 -17.82 -10.33 -7.41
CA LYS A 99 -18.53 -9.10 -7.82
C LYS A 99 -18.13 -7.90 -6.97
N ALA A 100 -17.96 -8.07 -5.67
CA ALA A 100 -17.50 -7.01 -4.77
C ALA A 100 -16.06 -6.59 -5.09
N PHE A 101 -15.18 -7.54 -5.41
CA PHE A 101 -13.81 -7.28 -5.85
C PHE A 101 -13.78 -6.49 -7.16
N ASN A 102 -14.56 -6.93 -8.16
CA ASN A 102 -14.66 -6.21 -9.43
C ASN A 102 -15.24 -4.80 -9.24
N LYS A 103 -16.22 -4.62 -8.35
CA LYS A 103 -16.78 -3.30 -8.04
C LYS A 103 -15.74 -2.38 -7.39
N PHE A 104 -14.90 -2.92 -6.50
CA PHE A 104 -13.80 -2.19 -5.89
C PHE A 104 -12.77 -1.73 -6.92
N ILE A 105 -12.30 -2.63 -7.80
CA ILE A 105 -11.33 -2.31 -8.85
C ILE A 105 -11.87 -1.24 -9.81
N ASN A 106 -13.16 -1.29 -10.13
CA ASN A 106 -13.82 -0.29 -10.99
C ASN A 106 -14.14 1.04 -10.29
N SER A 107 -13.90 1.15 -8.97
CA SER A 107 -14.14 2.38 -8.19
C SER A 107 -12.87 3.16 -7.86
N LEU A 108 -11.69 2.59 -8.18
CA LEU A 108 -10.38 3.25 -8.14
C LEU A 108 -10.14 4.02 -9.45
#